data_AF-A0A1G8GXY6-F1
#
_entry.id   AF-A0A1G8GXY6-F1
#
_cell.length_a   1.000
_cell.length_b   1.000
_cell.length_c   1.000
_cell.angle_alpha   90.00
_cell.angle_beta   90.00
_cell.angle_gamma   90.00
#
_symmetry.space_group_name_H-M   'P 1'
#
loop_
_entity.id
_entity.type
_entity.pdbx_description
1 polymer ?
#
loop_
_entity_poly.entity_id
_entity_poly.type
_entity_poly.pdbx_seq_one_letter_code
_entity_poly.pdbx_strand_id
1 'polypeptide(L)' 'MWKCPYCGSEYGMPYQDSNLTGMLCLGEMCGRFHTMTEEESKQVERHVYESDM' A
#
# COMPACT_ATOMS: atom_id res chain seq x y z
N MET A 1 -4.07 1.02 9.33
CA MET A 1 -3.24 -0.12 8.92
C MET A 1 -3.81 -0.68 7.63
N TRP A 2 -3.06 -0.66 6.53
CA TRP A 2 -3.52 -1.12 5.21
C TRP A 2 -3.67 -2.66 5.18
N LYS A 3 -4.62 -3.17 4.38
CA LYS A 3 -4.79 -4.60 4.12
C LYS A 3 -4.85 -4.87 2.63
N CYS A 4 -4.08 -5.86 2.18
CA CYS A 4 -4.09 -6.31 0.81
C CYS A 4 -5.48 -6.82 0.42
N PRO A 5 -6.12 -6.26 -0.61
CA PRO A 5 -7.48 -6.66 -1.01
C PRO A 5 -7.53 -8.07 -1.60
N TYR A 6 -6.38 -8.66 -1.93
CA TYR A 6 -6.29 -9.97 -2.57
C TYR A 6 -6.04 -11.12 -1.60
N CYS A 7 -5.26 -10.90 -0.53
CA CYS A 7 -4.86 -11.96 0.40
C CYS A 7 -5.06 -11.60 1.88
N GLY A 8 -5.46 -10.36 2.19
CA GLY A 8 -5.67 -9.89 3.57
C GLY A 8 -4.38 -9.59 4.35
N SER A 9 -3.19 -9.78 3.76
CA SER A 9 -1.91 -9.41 4.37
C SER A 9 -1.86 -7.93 4.73
N GLU A 10 -1.27 -7.62 5.88
CA GLU A 10 -1.00 -6.25 6.33
C GLU A 10 0.38 -5.75 5.85
N TYR A 11 1.20 -6.65 5.30
CA TYR A 11 2.51 -6.32 4.74
C TYR A 11 2.35 -5.74 3.34
N GLY A 12 2.34 -4.42 3.27
CA GLY A 12 2.34 -3.66 2.03
C GLY A 12 3.44 -2.60 2.02
N MET A 13 3.96 -2.31 0.85
CA MET A 13 4.94 -1.25 0.62
C MET A 13 4.33 -0.22 -0.34
N PRO A 14 4.27 1.07 0.04
CA PRO A 14 3.83 2.13 -0.86
C PRO A 14 4.82 2.25 -2.03
N TYR A 15 4.29 2.48 -3.22
CA TYR A 15 5.07 2.68 -4.43
C TYR A 15 4.46 3.82 -5.25
N GLN A 16 5.32 4.75 -5.66
CA GLN A 16 4.95 5.88 -6.47
C GLN A 16 6.06 6.19 -7.48
N ASP A 17 5.70 6.22 -8.76
CA ASP A 17 6.53 6.73 -9.86
C ASP A 17 5.71 7.65 -10.79
N SER A 18 6.27 8.02 -11.95
CA SER A 18 5.60 8.92 -12.90
C SER A 18 4.34 8.35 -13.56
N ASN A 19 4.11 7.04 -13.49
CA ASN A 19 3.04 6.32 -14.18
C ASN A 19 2.18 5.45 -13.24
N LEU A 20 2.70 5.08 -12.07
CA LEU A 20 2.09 4.14 -11.14
C LEU A 20 2.13 4.69 -9.72
N THR A 21 0.95 4.69 -9.10
CA THR A 21 0.77 5.00 -7.68
C THR A 21 -0.04 3.87 -7.05
N GLY A 22 0.39 3.36 -5.89
CA GLY A 22 -0.30 2.26 -5.24
C GLY A 22 0.48 1.59 -4.12
N MET A 23 0.09 0.35 -3.83
CA MET A 23 0.69 -0.49 -2.78
C MET A 23 1.09 -1.85 -3.34
N LEU A 24 2.35 -2.23 -3.16
CA LEU A 24 2.84 -3.57 -3.43
C LEU A 24 2.65 -4.46 -2.20
N CYS A 25 1.90 -5.55 -2.33
CA CYS A 25 1.77 -6.53 -1.25
C CYS A 25 3.04 -7.38 -1.13
N LEU A 26 3.65 -7.39 0.05
CA LEU A 26 4.85 -8.17 0.37
C LEU A 26 4.53 -9.51 1.08
N GLY A 27 3.26 -9.92 1.07
CA GLY A 27 2.90 -11.26 1.55
C GLY A 27 3.59 -12.33 0.70
N GLU A 28 4.19 -13.34 1.36
CA GLU A 28 5.01 -14.39 0.73
C GLU A 28 4.32 -15.09 -0.45
N MET A 29 2.99 -15.21 -0.39
CA MET A 29 2.16 -15.88 -1.40
C MET A 29 1.34 -14.92 -2.28
N CYS A 30 1.54 -13.60 -2.18
CA CYS A 30 0.70 -12.62 -2.89
C CYS A 30 1.47 -11.84 -3.98
N GLY A 31 2.41 -10.97 -3.60
CA GLY A 31 3.20 -10.16 -4.54
C GLY A 31 2.39 -9.23 -5.45
N ARG A 32 1.09 -9.02 -5.20
CA ARG A 32 0.22 -8.23 -6.09
C ARG A 32 0.37 -6.74 -5.84
N PHE A 33 0.40 -5.99 -6.93
CA PHE A 33 0.30 -4.54 -6.90
C PHE A 33 -1.17 -4.11 -6.92
N HIS A 34 -1.54 -3.22 -6.00
CA HIS A 34 -2.84 -2.58 -5.96
C HIS A 34 -2.68 -1.10 -6.33
N THR A 35 -3.14 -0.74 -7.54
CA THR A 35 -3.16 0.64 -8.00
C THR A 35 -4.12 1.46 -7.15
N MET A 36 -3.69 2.67 -6.80
CA MET A 36 -4.47 3.64 -6.04
C MET A 36 -4.48 4.99 -6.75
N THR A 37 -5.46 5.82 -6.44
CA THR A 37 -5.38 7.24 -6.80
C THR A 37 -4.35 7.96 -5.91
N GLU A 38 -3.95 9.17 -6.31
CA GLU A 38 -3.06 9.99 -5.48
C GLU A 38 -3.69 10.31 -4.11
N GLU A 39 -5.00 10.53 -4.05
CA GLU A 39 -5.72 10.83 -2.82
C GLU A 39 -5.71 9.63 -1.87
N GLU A 40 -5.94 8.43 -2.40
CA GLU A 40 -5.90 7.18 -1.64
C GLU A 40 -4.48 6.92 -1.09
N SER A 41 -3.46 7.10 -1.92
CA SER A 41 -2.06 6.94 -1.52
C SER A 41 -1.66 7.89 -0.39
N LYS A 42 -2.02 9.18 -0.48
CA LYS A 42 -1.75 10.19 0.57
C LYS A 42 -2.45 9.88 1.91
N GLN A 43 -3.61 9.23 1.89
CA GLN A 43 -4.28 8.79 3.12
C GLN A 43 -3.54 7.63 3.78
N VAL A 44 -3.05 6.68 2.98
CA VAL A 44 -2.29 5.53 3.50
C VAL A 44 -0.94 5.98 4.07
N GLU A 45 -0.19 6.84 3.38
CA GLU A 45 1.09 7.37 3.88
C GLU A 45 0.96 8.07 5.23
N ARG A 46 -0.08 8.90 5.39
CA ARG A 46 -0.35 9.61 6.66
C ARG A 46 -0.62 8.64 7.80
N HIS A 47 -1.40 7.58 7.53
CA HIS A 47 -1.70 6.56 8.51
C HIS A 47 -0.50 5.68 8.87
N VAL A 48 0.45 5.45 7.95
CA VAL A 48 1.69 4.71 8.24
C VAL A 48 2.60 5.55 9.14
N TYR A 49 2.76 6.85 8.82
CA TYR A 49 3.63 7.73 9.61
C TYR A 49 3.10 7.97 11.04
N GLU A 50 1.78 8.09 11.21
CA GLU A 50 1.17 8.22 12.55
C GLU A 50 1.26 6.94 13.38
N SER A 51 1.38 5.76 12.77
CA SER A 51 1.53 4.50 13.50
C SER A 51 2.97 4.17 13.92
N ASP A 52 3.97 4.84 13.34
CA ASP A 52 5.39 4.67 13.67
C ASP A 52 5.90 5.70 14.71
N MET A 53 5.04 6.61 15.20
CA MET A 53 5.31 7.56 16.30
C MET A 53 4.70 7.09 17.62
#